data_AF-A0A931X138-F1
#
_entry.id   AF-A0A931X138-F1
#
_cell.length_a   1.000
_cell.length_b   1.000
_cell.length_c   1.000
_cell.angle_alpha   90.00
_cell.angle_beta   90.00
_cell.angle_gamma   90.00
#
_symmetry.space_group_name_H-M   'P 1'
#
loop_
_entity.id
_entity.type
_entity.pdbx_description
1 polymer ?
#
loop_
_entity_poly.entity_id
_entity_poly.type
_entity_poly.pdbx_seq_one_letter_code
_entity_poly.pdbx_strand_id
1 'polypeptide(L)' 'MKFLERSSSEQRETVSFKVPQGKHLGKVWVLSADSMEKKALDAERSDDWASVIVPRLEYWDVVIWQYRG' A
#
# COMPACT_ATOMS: atom_id res chain seq x y z
N MET A 1 -2.84 -4.21 6.79
CA MET A 1 -1.39 -4.00 6.66
C MET A 1 -0.82 -5.11 5.80
N LYS A 2 0.12 -4.81 4.91
CA LYS A 2 0.90 -5.79 4.13
C LYS A 2 2.39 -5.42 4.24
N PHE A 3 3.25 -6.41 4.48
CA PHE A 3 4.71 -6.29 4.47
C PHE A 3 5.23 -6.68 3.10
N LEU A 4 6.19 -5.92 2.58
CA LEU A 4 6.82 -6.15 1.28
C LEU A 4 8.29 -6.48 1.51
N GLU A 5 8.68 -7.70 1.16
CA GLU A 5 10.06 -8.17 1.22
C GLU A 5 10.69 -8.11 -0.18
N ARG A 6 11.99 -7.81 -0.21
CA ARG A 6 12.78 -7.60 -1.43
C ARG A 6 12.54 -8.66 -2.51
N SER A 7 12.19 -8.22 -3.72
CA SER A 7 12.40 -8.98 -4.97
C SER A 7 13.34 -8.19 -5.88
N SER A 8 14.27 -8.86 -6.56
CA SER A 8 15.37 -8.20 -7.27
C SER A 8 14.90 -7.47 -8.54
N SER A 9 14.83 -6.14 -8.51
CA SER A 9 15.02 -5.16 -9.62
C SER A 9 14.34 -3.82 -9.27
N GLU A 10 14.48 -2.78 -10.10
CA GLU A 10 13.87 -1.43 -9.97
C GLU A 10 12.32 -1.42 -10.04
N GLN A 11 11.68 -2.45 -9.51
CA GLN A 11 10.29 -2.74 -9.74
C GLN A 11 9.41 -1.98 -8.75
N ARG A 12 8.46 -1.22 -9.30
CA ARG A 12 7.28 -0.79 -8.57
C ARG A 12 6.45 -2.04 -8.26
N GLU A 13 6.01 -2.21 -7.01
CA GLU A 13 5.14 -3.32 -6.64
C GLU A 13 3.68 -2.86 -6.58
N THR A 14 2.78 -3.66 -7.15
CA THR A 14 1.34 -3.46 -6.96
C THR A 14 0.86 -4.25 -5.74
N VAL A 15 0.33 -3.54 -4.76
CA VAL A 15 -0.27 -4.14 -3.56
C VAL A 15 -1.79 -4.07 -3.66
N SER A 16 -2.41 -5.24 -3.76
CA SER A 16 -3.87 -5.38 -3.75
C SER A 16 -4.37 -5.87 -2.39
N PHE A 17 -5.50 -5.34 -1.94
CA PHE A 17 -6.14 -5.70 -0.67
C PHE A 17 -7.66 -5.56 -0.75
N LYS A 18 -8.37 -6.38 0.02
CA LYS A 18 -9.84 -6.31 0.10
C LYS A 18 -10.29 -5.06 0.84
N VAL A 19 -11.37 -4.46 0.38
CA VAL A 19 -12.13 -3.45 1.10
C VAL A 19 -13.43 -4.09 1.58
N PRO A 20 -13.63 -4.25 2.91
CA PRO A 20 -14.84 -4.88 3.43
C PRO A 20 -16.12 -4.19 2.93
N GLN A 21 -17.19 -4.97 2.74
CA GLN A 21 -18.49 -4.43 2.35
C GLN A 21 -19.00 -3.41 3.38
N GLY A 22 -19.61 -2.33 2.89
CA GLY A 22 -20.07 -1.22 3.73
C GLY A 22 -18.95 -0.34 4.30
N LYS A 23 -17.67 -0.63 4.01
CA LYS A 23 -16.54 0.21 4.39
C LYS A 23 -16.05 1.05 3.21
N HIS A 24 -15.76 2.31 3.51
CA HIS A 24 -15.10 3.24 2.62
C HIS A 24 -13.60 3.17 2.85
N LEU A 25 -12.84 3.00 1.77
CA LEU A 25 -11.39 3.12 1.82
C LEU A 25 -11.06 4.60 2.07
N GLY A 26 -10.33 4.85 3.15
CA GLY A 26 -9.80 6.16 3.49
C GLY A 26 -8.44 6.38 2.83
N LYS A 27 -7.48 6.86 3.62
CA LYS A 27 -6.12 7.10 3.14
C LYS A 27 -5.29 5.82 3.15
N VAL A 28 -4.36 5.73 2.21
CA VAL A 28 -3.32 4.70 2.15
C VAL A 28 -1.95 5.38 2.23
N TRP A 29 -1.04 4.79 2.98
CA TRP A 29 0.33 5.26 3.14
C TRP A 29 1.32 4.11 2.98
N VAL A 30 2.53 4.44 2.57
CA VAL A 30 3.72 3.61 2.76
C VAL A 30 4.64 4.26 3.78
N LEU A 31 5.19 3.42 4.65
CA LEU A 31 6.32 3.74 5.52
C LEU A 31 7.52 2.95 5.01
N SER A 32 8.57 3.66 4.60
CA SER A 32 9.83 3.01 4.25
C SER A 32 10.74 3.00 5.45
N ALA A 33 11.27 1.82 5.79
CA ALA A 33 12.14 1.69 6.95
C ALA A 33 13.48 2.38 6.77
N ASP A 34 13.97 2.43 5.54
CA ASP A 34 15.31 2.91 5.21
C ASP A 34 15.39 4.44 5.27
N SER A 35 14.39 5.11 4.71
CA SER A 35 14.31 6.58 4.74
C SER A 35 13.53 7.12 5.95
N MET A 36 12.85 6.26 6.71
CA MET A 36 11.83 6.62 7.70
C MET A 36 10.75 7.57 7.15
N GLU A 37 10.57 7.61 5.83
CA GLU A 37 9.60 8.48 5.19
C GLU A 37 8.20 7.87 5.21
N LYS A 38 7.22 8.76 5.41
CA LYS A 38 5.80 8.44 5.26
C LYS A 38 5.25 9.12 4.02
N LYS A 39 4.80 8.34 3.05
CA LYS A 39 4.23 8.85 1.80
C LYS A 39 2.79 8.40 1.62
N ALA A 40 1.91 9.30 1.21
CA ALA A 40 0.55 8.96 0.82
C ALA A 40 0.58 8.26 -0.57
N LEU A 41 -0.25 7.23 -0.73
CA LEU A 41 -0.42 6.51 -1.99
C LEU A 41 -1.83 6.72 -2.53
N ASP A 42 -1.93 6.88 -3.84
CA ASP A 42 -3.20 6.84 -4.54
C ASP A 42 -3.63 5.39 -4.72
N ALA A 43 -4.88 5.10 -4.35
CA ALA A 43 -5.47 3.77 -4.44
C ALA A 43 -6.54 3.75 -5.53
N GLU A 44 -6.42 2.78 -6.43
CA GLU A 44 -7.45 2.45 -7.40
C GLU A 44 -8.40 1.45 -6.77
N ARG A 45 -9.71 1.65 -6.93
CA ARG A 45 -10.74 0.77 -6.36
C ARG A 45 -11.52 0.09 -7.48
N SER A 46 -11.70 -1.22 -7.35
CA SER A 46 -12.60 -2.04 -8.17
C SER A 46 -13.40 -2.95 -7.26
N ASP A 47 -14.70 -2.74 -7.17
CA ASP A 47 -15.63 -3.52 -6.33
C ASP A 47 -15.22 -3.60 -4.84
N ASP A 48 -14.97 -4.81 -4.34
CA ASP A 48 -14.52 -5.15 -2.99
C ASP A 48 -12.98 -5.21 -2.87
N TRP A 49 -12.25 -4.71 -3.86
CA TRP A 49 -10.79 -4.65 -3.88
C TRP A 49 -10.27 -3.23 -4.12
N ALA A 50 -9.08 -2.98 -3.62
CA ALA A 50 -8.28 -1.82 -3.96
C ALA A 50 -6.83 -2.22 -4.20
N SER A 51 -6.14 -1.44 -5.04
CA SER A 51 -4.72 -1.61 -5.34
C SER A 51 -3.97 -0.28 -5.23
N VAL A 52 -2.72 -0.36 -4.77
CA VAL A 52 -1.78 0.77 -4.77
C VAL A 52 -0.48 0.35 -5.45
N ILE A 53 0.18 1.32 -6.09
CA ILE A 53 1.54 1.14 -6.62
C ILE A 53 2.53 1.69 -5.59
N VAL A 54 3.36 0.82 -5.04
CA VAL A 54 4.39 1.17 -4.07
C VAL A 54 5.68 1.50 -4.83
N PRO A 55 6.22 2.72 -4.69
CA PRO A 55 7.50 3.08 -5.27
C PRO A 55 8.65 2.35 -4.55
N ARG A 56 9.71 2.00 -5.30
CA ARG A 56 10.99 1.41 -4.88
C ARG A 56 11.09 0.93 -3.42
N LEU A 57 11.16 -0.38 -3.26
CA LEU A 57 11.55 -1.04 -2.01
C LEU A 57 13.08 -0.95 -1.85
N GLU A 58 13.59 -0.31 -0.80
CA GLU A 58 15.03 -0.34 -0.47
C GLU A 58 15.38 -1.59 0.37
N TYR A 59 14.61 -1.87 1.43
CA TYR A 59 14.77 -3.08 2.25
C TYR A 59 13.43 -3.67 2.66
N TRP A 60 12.59 -2.90 3.36
CA TRP A 60 11.22 -3.28 3.68
C TRP A 60 10.34 -2.04 3.81
N ASP A 61 9.15 -2.14 3.21
CA ASP A 61 8.12 -1.13 3.27
C ASP A 61 6.87 -1.70 3.94
N VAL A 62 6.15 -0.83 4.64
CA VAL A 62 4.85 -1.15 5.25
C VAL A 62 3.77 -0.34 4.59
N VAL A 63 2.83 -1.02 3.95
CA VAL A 63 1.62 -0.40 3.41
C VAL A 63 0.52 -0.43 4.47
N ILE A 64 0.04 0.76 4.82
CA ILE A 64 -1.02 0.97 5.82
C ILE A 64 -2.20 1.63 5.13
N TRP A 65 -3.39 1.07 5.32
CA TRP A 65 -4.64 1.63 4.83
C TRP A 65 -5.64 1.76 5.99
N GLN A 66 -6.49 2.77 5.90
CA GLN A 66 -7.56 3.02 6.87
C GLN A 66 -8.93 2.80 6.21
N TYR A 67 -9.86 2.21 6.93
CA TYR A 67 -11.28 2.17 6.55
C TYR A 67 -12.11 3.18 7.36
N ARG A 68 -13.21 3.67 6.78
CA ARG A 68 -14.22 4.55 7.41
C ARG A 68 -15.64 4.07 7.08
N GLY A 69 -16.63 4.49 7.86
CA GLY A 69 -17.95 3.85 7.89
C GLY A 69 -17.92 2.57 8.71
#